data_AF-A0A0K1PUR4-F1
#
_entry.id   AF-A0A0K1PUR4-F1
#
_cell.length_a   1.000
_cell.length_b   1.000
_cell.length_c   1.000
_cell.angle_alpha   90.00
_cell.angle_beta   90.00
_cell.angle_gamma   90.00
#
_symmetry.space_group_name_H-M   'P 1'
#
loop_
_entity.id
_entity.type
_entity.pdbx_description
1 polymer ?
#
loop_
_entity_poly.entity_id
_entity_poly.type
_entity_poly.pdbx_seq_one_letter_code
_entity_poly.pdbx_strand_id
1 'polypeptide(L)'
;MTVTAESLFRDYFLPLYPDDAKADLGAARSVDANPANNPHVTAHLEEAAEIFVKMAPSVLGTTSDVLALDFTDASVHRLSAAITREVRDRLMDIGTKATGDSLLFNVVVHGAAYVGTCAVKAHGASWAIRRPLWESLVRLHSHAGDADLPVFHWWLKSLADDVLGEDAKGATLADRYRAHVEVPRLAPKDLPIIAPTDRKLPKLAKVRYDAFYKYLRANLPELKDVGRDFPSPERFDELGFKSLNFLLVGGGRMLVVHGPTAHGLHAFWLTKNGFEKSAFWPCDAFPEPILRAGEGDKLEVVLSSDGDIRTFELLYWGP
;
A
#
# COMPACT_ATOMS: atom_id res chain seq x y z
N MET A 1 -26.98 5.41 6.98
CA MET A 1 -26.48 4.10 7.48
C MET A 1 -24.99 4.06 7.20
N THR A 2 -24.19 3.56 8.13
CA THR A 2 -22.76 3.37 7.92
C THR A 2 -22.52 2.34 6.81
N VAL A 3 -21.73 2.70 5.82
CA VAL A 3 -21.37 1.81 4.70
C VAL A 3 -20.06 1.12 5.05
N THR A 4 -20.11 -0.20 5.20
CA THR A 4 -18.95 -1.06 5.44
C THR A 4 -18.67 -1.94 4.22
N ALA A 5 -17.45 -2.46 4.10
CA ALA A 5 -17.09 -3.43 3.06
C ALA A 5 -18.03 -4.66 3.06
N GLU A 6 -18.45 -5.11 4.25
CA GLU A 6 -19.39 -6.21 4.40
C GLU A 6 -20.79 -5.85 3.91
N SER A 7 -21.29 -4.65 4.23
CA SER A 7 -22.59 -4.20 3.70
C SER A 7 -22.57 -4.06 2.17
N LEU A 8 -21.48 -3.54 1.61
CA LEU A 8 -21.30 -3.44 0.16
C LEU A 8 -21.33 -4.83 -0.47
N PHE A 9 -20.53 -5.76 0.07
CA PHE A 9 -20.51 -7.17 -0.37
C PHE A 9 -21.91 -7.78 -0.35
N ARG A 10 -22.57 -7.74 0.80
CA ARG A 10 -23.88 -8.37 1.03
C ARG A 10 -24.97 -7.79 0.14
N ASP A 11 -24.99 -6.47 -0.04
CA ASP A 11 -26.13 -5.78 -0.65
C ASP A 11 -25.99 -5.63 -2.18
N TYR A 12 -24.76 -5.57 -2.70
CA TYR A 12 -24.51 -5.35 -4.13
C TYR A 12 -23.95 -6.57 -4.88
N PHE A 13 -23.15 -7.41 -4.20
CA PHE A 13 -22.37 -8.46 -4.88
C PHE A 13 -22.91 -9.84 -4.59
N LEU A 14 -23.08 -10.23 -3.31
CA LEU A 14 -23.51 -11.56 -2.90
C LEU A 14 -24.79 -12.04 -3.63
N PRO A 15 -25.83 -11.21 -3.87
CA PRO A 15 -27.03 -11.66 -4.59
C PRO A 15 -26.76 -12.06 -6.05
N LEU A 16 -25.68 -11.56 -6.65
CA LEU A 16 -25.25 -11.88 -8.02
C LEU A 16 -24.36 -13.12 -8.11
N TYR A 17 -24.08 -13.78 -6.98
CA TYR A 17 -23.27 -14.99 -6.98
C TYR A 17 -24.08 -16.16 -7.54
N PRO A 18 -23.44 -17.10 -8.23
CA PRO A 18 -24.07 -18.37 -8.54
C PRO A 18 -24.60 -19.06 -7.26
N ASP A 19 -25.75 -19.73 -7.35
CA ASP A 19 -26.42 -20.28 -6.15
C ASP A 19 -25.57 -21.32 -5.41
N ASP A 20 -24.78 -22.10 -6.14
CA ASP A 20 -23.82 -23.04 -5.58
C ASP A 20 -22.68 -22.33 -4.83
N ALA A 21 -22.19 -21.21 -5.36
CA ALA A 21 -21.17 -20.40 -4.71
C ALA A 21 -21.71 -19.67 -3.46
N LYS A 22 -22.98 -19.25 -3.48
CA LYS A 22 -23.66 -18.66 -2.29
C LYS A 22 -23.79 -19.69 -1.16
N ALA A 23 -24.10 -20.94 -1.50
CA ALA A 23 -24.31 -22.00 -0.53
C ALA A 23 -23.02 -22.35 0.23
N ASP A 24 -21.85 -22.24 -0.42
CA ASP A 24 -20.55 -22.45 0.20
C ASP A 24 -19.48 -21.50 -0.38
N LEU A 25 -19.37 -20.31 0.23
CA LEU A 25 -18.35 -19.32 -0.14
C LEU A 25 -16.93 -19.80 0.16
N GLY A 26 -16.73 -20.68 1.13
CA GLY A 26 -15.40 -21.19 1.49
C GLY A 26 -14.86 -22.12 0.41
N ALA A 27 -15.70 -23.04 -0.07
CA ALA A 27 -15.39 -23.88 -1.21
C ALA A 27 -15.18 -23.04 -2.48
N ALA A 28 -16.09 -22.11 -2.79
CA ALA A 28 -15.98 -21.27 -3.99
C ALA A 28 -14.67 -20.44 -4.03
N ARG A 29 -14.16 -20.02 -2.86
CA ARG A 29 -12.90 -19.26 -2.74
C ARG A 29 -11.63 -20.10 -2.70
N SER A 30 -11.72 -21.39 -2.40
CA SER A 30 -10.56 -22.28 -2.33
C SER A 30 -10.28 -23.05 -3.62
N VAL A 31 -11.22 -23.05 -4.57
CA VAL A 31 -11.09 -23.75 -5.85
C VAL A 31 -10.70 -22.79 -6.96
N ASP A 32 -9.62 -23.12 -7.68
CA ASP A 32 -9.28 -22.43 -8.93
C ASP A 32 -10.29 -22.80 -10.01
N ALA A 33 -10.98 -21.80 -10.55
CA ALA A 33 -11.97 -21.96 -11.60
C ALA A 33 -11.36 -22.04 -13.01
N ASN A 34 -10.04 -21.89 -13.15
CA ASN A 34 -9.30 -22.08 -14.40
C ASN A 34 -8.08 -23.02 -14.24
N PRO A 35 -8.26 -24.26 -13.76
CA PRO A 35 -7.14 -25.16 -13.44
C PRO A 35 -6.31 -25.57 -14.67
N ALA A 36 -6.86 -25.45 -15.88
CA ALA A 36 -6.17 -25.71 -17.14
C ALA A 36 -5.39 -24.50 -17.67
N ASN A 37 -5.40 -23.37 -16.95
CA ASN A 37 -4.78 -22.11 -17.34
C ASN A 37 -5.19 -21.66 -18.75
N ASN A 38 -6.48 -21.70 -19.06
CA ASN A 38 -7.01 -21.27 -20.34
C ASN A 38 -6.83 -19.74 -20.49
N PRO A 39 -6.04 -19.26 -21.47
CA PRO A 39 -5.76 -17.83 -21.62
C PRO A 39 -6.98 -17.00 -22.02
N HIS A 40 -8.03 -17.63 -22.58
CA HIS A 40 -9.27 -16.93 -22.90
C HIS A 40 -10.00 -16.43 -21.65
N VAL A 41 -9.85 -17.12 -20.50
CA VAL A 41 -10.47 -16.68 -19.25
C VAL A 41 -9.77 -15.45 -18.67
N THR A 42 -8.44 -15.41 -18.73
CA THR A 42 -7.66 -14.23 -18.32
C THR A 42 -7.84 -13.06 -19.27
N ALA A 43 -8.05 -13.32 -20.57
CA ALA A 43 -8.35 -12.27 -21.55
C ALA A 43 -9.63 -11.48 -21.20
N HIS A 44 -10.63 -12.11 -20.59
CA HIS A 44 -11.83 -11.39 -20.12
C HIS A 44 -11.54 -10.41 -18.97
N LEU A 45 -10.55 -10.69 -18.11
CA LEU A 45 -10.11 -9.74 -17.07
C LEU A 45 -9.38 -8.56 -17.69
N GLU A 46 -8.55 -8.80 -18.71
CA GLU A 46 -7.88 -7.73 -19.45
C GLU A 46 -8.89 -6.86 -20.21
N GLU A 47 -9.88 -7.46 -20.88
CA GLU A 47 -10.96 -6.74 -21.55
C GLU A 47 -11.76 -5.88 -20.55
N ALA A 48 -12.10 -6.44 -19.38
CA ALA A 48 -12.77 -5.69 -18.32
C ALA A 48 -11.92 -4.51 -17.82
N ALA A 49 -10.61 -4.68 -17.70
CA ALA A 49 -9.68 -3.61 -17.35
C ALA A 49 -9.64 -2.50 -18.43
N GLU A 50 -9.64 -2.86 -19.71
CA GLU A 50 -9.68 -1.89 -20.82
C GLU A 50 -11.01 -1.13 -20.89
N ILE A 51 -12.12 -1.79 -20.60
CA ILE A 51 -13.43 -1.15 -20.44
C ILE A 51 -13.37 -0.16 -19.28
N PHE A 52 -12.76 -0.54 -18.15
CA PHE A 52 -12.58 0.36 -17.01
C PHE A 52 -11.82 1.63 -17.41
N VAL A 53 -10.70 1.51 -18.14
CA VAL A 53 -9.90 2.66 -18.60
C VAL A 53 -10.77 3.67 -19.36
N LYS A 54 -11.66 3.19 -20.23
CA LYS A 54 -12.54 4.03 -21.05
C LYS A 54 -13.65 4.70 -20.23
N MET A 55 -14.22 3.98 -19.26
CA MET A 55 -15.39 4.43 -18.51
C MET A 55 -15.05 5.22 -17.24
N ALA A 56 -13.92 4.92 -16.60
CA ALA A 56 -13.49 5.47 -15.31
C ALA A 56 -13.55 7.01 -15.25
N PRO A 57 -13.08 7.77 -16.26
CA PRO A 57 -13.16 9.23 -16.23
C PRO A 57 -14.60 9.74 -16.02
N SER A 58 -15.56 9.19 -16.77
CA SER A 58 -16.96 9.57 -16.68
C SER A 58 -17.58 9.19 -15.33
N VAL A 59 -17.39 7.94 -14.90
CA VAL A 59 -18.02 7.40 -13.68
C VAL A 59 -17.39 7.91 -12.38
N LEU A 60 -16.11 8.32 -12.43
CA LEU A 60 -15.42 8.96 -11.30
C LEU A 60 -15.53 10.49 -11.35
N GLY A 61 -16.04 11.08 -12.44
CA GLY A 61 -16.17 12.53 -12.57
C GLY A 61 -14.82 13.25 -12.66
N THR A 62 -13.81 12.61 -13.24
CA THR A 62 -12.45 13.13 -13.41
C THR A 62 -12.06 13.03 -14.89
N THR A 63 -11.22 13.94 -15.39
CA THR A 63 -10.80 13.90 -16.79
C THR A 63 -9.78 12.80 -17.06
N SER A 64 -9.72 12.30 -18.29
CA SER A 64 -8.82 11.19 -18.65
C SER A 64 -7.33 11.52 -18.50
N ASP A 65 -6.95 12.79 -18.66
CA ASP A 65 -5.58 13.29 -18.48
C ASP A 65 -5.17 13.35 -17.00
N VAL A 66 -6.11 13.67 -16.10
CA VAL A 66 -5.85 13.66 -14.65
C VAL A 66 -5.79 12.23 -14.13
N LEU A 67 -6.68 11.35 -14.58
CA LEU A 67 -6.70 9.96 -14.13
C LEU A 67 -5.54 9.15 -14.75
N ALA A 68 -5.27 9.36 -16.04
CA ALA A 68 -4.21 8.75 -16.83
C ALA A 68 -4.04 7.25 -16.52
N LEU A 69 -5.11 6.45 -16.75
CA LEU A 69 -5.07 5.02 -16.52
C LEU A 69 -4.26 4.31 -17.61
N ASP A 70 -3.00 4.00 -17.31
CA ASP A 70 -1.98 3.51 -18.23
C ASP A 70 -1.38 2.15 -17.80
N PHE A 71 -2.03 1.45 -16.87
CA PHE A 71 -1.59 0.18 -16.28
C PHE A 71 -0.27 0.25 -15.48
N THR A 72 0.17 1.45 -15.07
CA THR A 72 1.33 1.63 -14.18
C THR A 72 0.92 1.73 -12.71
N ASP A 73 1.87 1.56 -11.79
CA ASP A 73 1.64 1.79 -10.35
C ASP A 73 1.09 3.20 -10.11
N ALA A 74 1.66 4.21 -10.76
CA ALA A 74 1.24 5.60 -10.64
C ALA A 74 -0.24 5.81 -11.02
N SER A 75 -0.77 5.04 -11.96
CA SER A 75 -2.20 5.10 -12.30
C SER A 75 -3.11 4.55 -11.21
N VAL A 76 -2.67 3.55 -10.43
CA VAL A 76 -3.42 3.03 -9.29
C VAL A 76 -3.48 4.07 -8.17
N HIS A 77 -2.40 4.83 -7.98
CA HIS A 77 -2.38 5.97 -7.05
C HIS A 77 -3.36 7.07 -7.45
N ARG A 78 -3.34 7.47 -8.74
CA ARG A 78 -4.31 8.45 -9.28
C ARG A 78 -5.75 7.96 -9.17
N LEU A 79 -5.98 6.68 -9.47
CA LEU A 79 -7.28 6.03 -9.30
C LEU A 79 -7.75 6.07 -7.85
N SER A 80 -6.89 5.71 -6.90
CA SER A 80 -7.22 5.73 -5.48
C SER A 80 -7.59 7.14 -5.01
N ALA A 81 -6.87 8.17 -5.48
CA ALA A 81 -7.17 9.56 -5.14
C ALA A 81 -8.52 10.04 -5.69
N ALA A 82 -8.99 9.49 -6.80
CA ALA A 82 -10.30 9.79 -7.38
C ALA A 82 -11.47 9.08 -6.67
N ILE A 83 -11.20 8.15 -5.75
CA ILE A 83 -12.24 7.47 -4.96
C ILE A 83 -12.53 8.32 -3.73
N THR A 84 -13.65 9.03 -3.75
CA THR A 84 -14.14 9.83 -2.62
C THR A 84 -15.49 9.33 -2.11
N ARG A 85 -15.91 9.81 -0.94
CA ARG A 85 -17.25 9.54 -0.39
C ARG A 85 -18.35 9.97 -1.37
N GLU A 86 -18.23 11.15 -1.93
CA GLU A 86 -19.19 11.73 -2.88
C GLU A 86 -19.28 10.89 -4.15
N VAL A 87 -18.13 10.43 -4.67
CA VAL A 87 -18.09 9.51 -5.81
C VAL A 87 -18.78 8.19 -5.45
N ARG A 88 -18.44 7.59 -4.31
CA ARG A 88 -19.04 6.33 -3.83
C ARG A 88 -20.56 6.44 -3.67
N ASP A 89 -21.04 7.50 -3.02
CA ASP A 89 -22.47 7.73 -2.78
C ASP A 89 -23.23 7.88 -4.11
N ARG A 90 -22.69 8.65 -5.07
CA ARG A 90 -23.25 8.76 -6.42
C ARG A 90 -23.31 7.40 -7.14
N LEU A 91 -22.27 6.58 -7.03
CA LEU A 91 -22.24 5.26 -7.66
C LEU A 91 -23.30 4.32 -7.06
N MET A 92 -23.59 4.46 -5.75
CA MET A 92 -24.64 3.71 -5.06
C MET A 92 -26.05 4.12 -5.49
N ASP A 93 -26.24 5.37 -5.89
CA ASP A 93 -27.55 5.92 -6.28
C ASP A 93 -27.93 5.63 -7.74
N ILE A 94 -26.98 5.22 -8.59
CA ILE A 94 -27.21 4.96 -10.01
C ILE A 94 -27.41 3.46 -10.26
N GLY A 95 -28.59 3.13 -10.79
CA GLY A 95 -28.98 1.77 -11.15
C GLY A 95 -29.58 0.97 -10.00
N THR A 96 -30.00 -0.26 -10.29
CA THR A 96 -30.66 -1.13 -9.30
C THR A 96 -29.61 -1.97 -8.57
N LYS A 97 -29.58 -1.90 -7.23
CA LYS A 97 -28.69 -2.74 -6.40
C LYS A 97 -28.86 -4.22 -6.75
N ALA A 98 -27.79 -5.00 -6.63
CA ALA A 98 -27.80 -6.44 -6.89
C ALA A 98 -28.23 -6.81 -8.32
N THR A 99 -27.96 -5.95 -9.30
CA THR A 99 -28.18 -6.21 -10.73
C THR A 99 -26.99 -5.72 -11.56
N GLY A 100 -26.93 -6.15 -12.82
CA GLY A 100 -25.95 -5.65 -13.79
C GLY A 100 -26.10 -4.15 -14.10
N ASP A 101 -27.23 -3.53 -13.76
CA ASP A 101 -27.46 -2.10 -13.97
C ASP A 101 -26.84 -1.22 -12.87
N SER A 102 -26.41 -1.82 -11.74
CA SER A 102 -25.77 -1.07 -10.66
C SER A 102 -24.43 -0.50 -11.12
N LEU A 103 -24.27 0.83 -11.07
CA LEU A 103 -23.02 1.46 -11.46
C LEU A 103 -21.89 1.12 -10.49
N LEU A 104 -22.18 1.07 -9.19
CA LEU A 104 -21.24 0.62 -8.16
C LEU A 104 -20.71 -0.80 -8.45
N PHE A 105 -21.60 -1.75 -8.77
CA PHE A 105 -21.21 -3.11 -9.12
C PHE A 105 -20.21 -3.10 -10.30
N ASN A 106 -20.56 -2.41 -11.39
CA ASN A 106 -19.73 -2.35 -12.58
C ASN A 106 -18.37 -1.70 -12.31
N VAL A 107 -18.34 -0.57 -11.59
CA VAL A 107 -17.08 0.11 -11.23
C VAL A 107 -16.17 -0.79 -10.41
N VAL A 108 -16.69 -1.49 -9.41
CA VAL A 108 -15.87 -2.35 -8.56
C VAL A 108 -15.36 -3.57 -9.32
N VAL A 109 -16.19 -4.24 -10.12
CA VAL A 109 -15.79 -5.43 -10.87
C VAL A 109 -14.71 -5.10 -11.90
N HIS A 110 -14.93 -4.07 -12.72
CA HIS A 110 -13.98 -3.68 -13.76
C HIS A 110 -12.74 -2.99 -13.14
N GLY A 111 -12.92 -2.25 -12.06
CA GLY A 111 -11.82 -1.65 -11.30
C GLY A 111 -10.92 -2.69 -10.64
N ALA A 112 -11.48 -3.79 -10.13
CA ALA A 112 -10.70 -4.89 -9.57
C ALA A 112 -9.87 -5.59 -10.66
N ALA A 113 -10.47 -5.79 -11.84
CA ALA A 113 -9.76 -6.30 -13.01
C ALA A 113 -8.63 -5.35 -13.44
N TYR A 114 -8.86 -4.03 -13.43
CA TYR A 114 -7.84 -3.02 -13.72
C TYR A 114 -6.66 -3.08 -12.76
N VAL A 115 -6.91 -2.99 -11.44
CA VAL A 115 -5.86 -3.03 -10.42
C VAL A 115 -5.06 -4.33 -10.49
N GLY A 116 -5.73 -5.46 -10.69
CA GLY A 116 -5.03 -6.73 -10.85
C GLY A 116 -4.20 -6.79 -12.13
N THR A 117 -4.70 -6.23 -13.23
CA THR A 117 -3.95 -6.13 -14.50
C THR A 117 -2.71 -5.24 -14.37
N CYS A 118 -2.75 -4.16 -13.58
CA CYS A 118 -1.56 -3.37 -13.25
C CYS A 118 -0.49 -4.24 -12.58
N ALA A 119 -0.87 -5.02 -11.57
CA ALA A 119 0.07 -5.92 -10.89
C ALA A 119 0.63 -7.01 -11.82
N VAL A 120 -0.19 -7.57 -12.71
CA VAL A 120 0.26 -8.55 -13.72
C VAL A 120 1.26 -7.92 -14.68
N LYS A 121 0.92 -6.77 -15.28
CA LYS A 121 1.74 -6.12 -16.32
C LYS A 121 3.03 -5.50 -15.76
N ALA A 122 2.95 -4.79 -14.63
CA ALA A 122 4.08 -4.06 -14.08
C ALA A 122 5.02 -4.94 -13.24
N HIS A 123 4.48 -5.99 -12.59
CA HIS A 123 5.24 -6.76 -11.59
C HIS A 123 5.41 -8.24 -11.91
N GLY A 124 4.85 -8.72 -13.03
CA GLY A 124 4.93 -10.12 -13.43
C GLY A 124 4.09 -11.05 -12.54
N ALA A 125 3.04 -10.52 -11.92
CA ALA A 125 2.07 -11.32 -11.18
C ALA A 125 1.23 -12.20 -12.14
N SER A 126 0.44 -13.12 -11.59
CA SER A 126 -0.46 -13.98 -12.37
C SER A 126 -1.86 -14.01 -11.77
N TRP A 127 -2.88 -14.29 -12.57
CA TRP A 127 -4.24 -14.45 -12.07
C TRP A 127 -4.46 -15.85 -11.50
N ALA A 128 -5.07 -15.94 -10.32
CA ALA A 128 -5.68 -17.17 -9.80
C ALA A 128 -7.21 -17.01 -9.88
N ILE A 129 -7.83 -17.74 -10.80
CA ILE A 129 -9.20 -17.46 -11.23
C ILE A 129 -10.20 -18.04 -10.24
N ARG A 130 -11.20 -17.23 -9.88
CA ARG A 130 -12.32 -17.67 -9.03
C ARG A 130 -13.64 -17.57 -9.76
N ARG A 131 -14.68 -18.15 -9.15
CA ARG A 131 -16.07 -18.03 -9.59
C ARG A 131 -16.90 -17.41 -8.45
N PRO A 132 -17.51 -16.23 -8.66
CA PRO A 132 -17.53 -15.43 -9.89
C PRO A 132 -16.17 -14.82 -10.27
N LEU A 133 -15.98 -14.52 -11.56
CA LEU A 133 -14.69 -14.08 -12.13
C LEU A 133 -14.12 -12.84 -11.44
N TRP A 134 -14.97 -11.93 -10.96
CA TRP A 134 -14.54 -10.72 -10.27
C TRP A 134 -13.94 -10.97 -8.88
N GLU A 135 -14.13 -12.15 -8.26
CA GLU A 135 -13.43 -12.52 -7.03
C GLU A 135 -12.01 -13.05 -7.28
N SER A 136 -11.57 -13.15 -8.54
CA SER A 136 -10.24 -13.66 -8.87
C SER A 136 -9.13 -12.91 -8.12
N LEU A 137 -8.11 -13.66 -7.75
CA LEU A 137 -6.97 -13.17 -7.00
C LEU A 137 -5.81 -12.89 -7.95
N VAL A 138 -4.91 -12.02 -7.53
CA VAL A 138 -3.60 -11.87 -8.18
C VAL A 138 -2.55 -12.57 -7.32
N ARG A 139 -1.93 -13.60 -7.86
CA ARG A 139 -0.80 -14.29 -7.25
C ARG A 139 0.50 -13.54 -7.56
N LEU A 140 1.15 -13.06 -6.50
CA LEU A 140 2.41 -12.35 -6.59
C LEU A 140 3.52 -13.17 -5.93
N HIS A 141 4.60 -13.38 -6.67
CA HIS A 141 5.82 -14.00 -6.17
C HIS A 141 6.89 -12.92 -5.98
N SER A 142 7.48 -12.85 -4.79
CA SER A 142 8.54 -11.90 -4.52
C SER A 142 9.53 -12.39 -3.46
N HIS A 143 10.60 -11.62 -3.27
CA HIS A 143 11.55 -11.87 -2.20
C HIS A 143 10.97 -11.72 -0.77
N ALA A 144 9.82 -11.04 -0.64
CA ALA A 144 9.07 -10.99 0.62
C ALA A 144 8.22 -12.26 0.85
N GLY A 145 8.12 -13.14 -0.16
CA GLY A 145 7.31 -14.36 -0.15
C GLY A 145 6.25 -14.37 -1.25
N ASP A 146 5.33 -15.32 -1.11
CA ASP A 146 4.22 -15.52 -2.04
C ASP A 146 2.92 -15.03 -1.41
N ALA A 147 2.09 -14.32 -2.19
CA ALA A 147 0.81 -13.81 -1.73
C ALA A 147 -0.27 -13.93 -2.80
N ASP A 148 -1.47 -14.32 -2.37
CA ASP A 148 -2.70 -14.24 -3.16
C ASP A 148 -3.45 -12.96 -2.77
N LEU A 149 -3.49 -12.00 -3.70
CA LEU A 149 -3.96 -10.63 -3.48
C LEU A 149 -5.46 -10.52 -3.82
N PRO A 150 -6.33 -10.23 -2.83
CA PRO A 150 -7.77 -10.14 -3.05
C PRO A 150 -8.18 -8.73 -3.53
N VAL A 151 -7.80 -8.38 -4.76
CA VAL A 151 -7.99 -7.03 -5.34
C VAL A 151 -9.44 -6.56 -5.32
N PHE A 152 -10.41 -7.47 -5.47
CA PHE A 152 -11.84 -7.17 -5.30
C PHE A 152 -12.18 -6.71 -3.87
N HIS A 153 -11.67 -7.40 -2.86
CA HIS A 153 -11.90 -7.01 -1.47
C HIS A 153 -11.16 -5.74 -1.09
N TRP A 154 -10.05 -5.41 -1.78
CA TRP A 154 -9.41 -4.10 -1.61
C TRP A 154 -10.36 -2.99 -2.03
N TRP A 155 -11.05 -3.11 -3.16
CA TRP A 155 -12.07 -2.15 -3.58
C TRP A 155 -13.19 -1.97 -2.56
N LEU A 156 -13.76 -3.06 -2.06
CA LEU A 156 -14.84 -2.98 -1.07
C LEU A 156 -14.39 -2.27 0.22
N LYS A 157 -13.16 -2.53 0.66
CA LYS A 157 -12.57 -1.85 1.83
C LYS A 157 -12.30 -0.37 1.54
N SER A 158 -11.80 -0.03 0.36
CA SER A 158 -11.50 1.35 -0.02
C SER A 158 -12.75 2.22 -0.23
N LEU A 159 -13.92 1.61 -0.39
CA LEU A 159 -15.22 2.29 -0.51
C LEU A 159 -15.99 2.41 0.81
N ALA A 160 -15.46 1.85 1.90
CA ALA A 160 -16.10 1.86 3.20
C ALA A 160 -15.89 3.20 3.93
N ASP A 161 -16.80 3.52 4.84
CA ASP A 161 -16.81 4.81 5.56
C ASP A 161 -15.59 5.01 6.46
N ASP A 162 -14.92 3.94 6.91
CA ASP A 162 -13.69 3.98 7.71
C ASP A 162 -12.45 4.41 6.89
N VAL A 163 -12.55 4.35 5.55
CA VAL A 163 -11.55 4.87 4.60
C VAL A 163 -11.93 6.24 4.03
N LEU A 164 -13.23 6.50 3.82
CA LEU A 164 -13.72 7.72 3.15
C LEU A 164 -14.32 8.78 4.12
N GLY A 165 -14.20 8.59 5.44
CA GLY A 165 -14.69 9.54 6.45
C GLY A 165 -13.73 10.68 6.78
N GLU A 166 -14.24 11.73 7.43
CA GLU A 166 -13.41 12.85 7.92
C GLU A 166 -12.35 12.37 8.92
N ASP A 167 -12.68 11.35 9.74
CA ASP A 167 -11.77 10.67 10.66
C ASP A 167 -11.26 9.32 10.11
N ALA A 168 -11.09 9.20 8.78
CA ALA A 168 -10.66 7.96 8.15
C ALA A 168 -9.34 7.43 8.73
N LYS A 169 -9.32 6.13 9.04
CA LYS A 169 -8.15 5.40 9.56
C LYS A 169 -7.82 4.16 8.73
N GLY A 170 -8.70 3.80 7.80
CA GLY A 170 -8.51 2.64 6.94
C GLY A 170 -7.53 2.91 5.80
N ALA A 171 -6.84 1.85 5.36
CA ALA A 171 -5.94 1.90 4.21
C ALA A 171 -6.71 2.05 2.90
N THR A 172 -6.29 3.02 2.09
CA THR A 172 -6.83 3.31 0.75
C THR A 172 -6.48 2.21 -0.25
N LEU A 173 -6.98 2.32 -1.50
CA LEU A 173 -6.62 1.38 -2.56
C LEU A 173 -5.12 1.48 -2.90
N ALA A 174 -4.58 2.70 -2.95
CA ALA A 174 -3.16 2.98 -3.14
C ALA A 174 -2.31 2.38 -2.02
N ASP A 175 -2.70 2.54 -0.75
CA ASP A 175 -1.94 1.99 0.38
C ASP A 175 -1.83 0.47 0.30
N ARG A 176 -2.94 -0.21 -0.04
CA ARG A 176 -2.97 -1.67 -0.21
C ARG A 176 -2.11 -2.12 -1.37
N TYR A 177 -2.23 -1.43 -2.51
CA TYR A 177 -1.43 -1.74 -3.69
C TYR A 177 0.06 -1.54 -3.41
N ARG A 178 0.44 -0.44 -2.76
CA ARG A 178 1.82 -0.17 -2.36
C ARG A 178 2.37 -1.25 -1.43
N ALA A 179 1.66 -1.54 -0.33
CA ALA A 179 2.11 -2.48 0.69
C ALA A 179 2.22 -3.92 0.18
N HIS A 180 1.35 -4.32 -0.75
CA HIS A 180 1.25 -5.71 -1.19
C HIS A 180 1.80 -5.98 -2.60
N VAL A 181 2.04 -4.94 -3.41
CA VAL A 181 2.56 -5.07 -4.78
C VAL A 181 3.90 -4.36 -4.92
N GLU A 182 3.93 -3.03 -4.75
CA GLU A 182 5.14 -2.23 -5.00
C GLU A 182 6.28 -2.59 -4.04
N VAL A 183 6.01 -2.58 -2.74
CA VAL A 183 7.03 -2.80 -1.71
C VAL A 183 7.62 -4.21 -1.79
N PRO A 184 6.82 -5.28 -1.91
CA PRO A 184 7.36 -6.62 -2.10
C PRO A 184 8.14 -6.81 -3.41
N ARG A 185 7.93 -5.96 -4.42
CA ARG A 185 8.57 -6.09 -5.75
C ARG A 185 9.67 -5.08 -6.01
N LEU A 186 9.87 -4.13 -5.09
CA LEU A 186 11.05 -3.29 -5.08
C LEU A 186 12.29 -4.18 -5.20
N ALA A 187 13.27 -3.80 -6.02
CA ALA A 187 14.54 -4.50 -6.12
C ALA A 187 15.61 -3.75 -5.33
N PRO A 188 15.63 -3.84 -3.99
CA PRO A 188 16.46 -2.98 -3.16
C PRO A 188 17.96 -3.26 -3.33
N LYS A 189 18.32 -4.43 -3.88
CA LYS A 189 19.69 -4.80 -4.27
C LYS A 189 20.25 -3.94 -5.42
N ASP A 190 19.38 -3.39 -6.26
CA ASP A 190 19.75 -2.58 -7.42
C ASP A 190 19.94 -1.10 -7.04
N LEU A 191 19.57 -0.72 -5.82
CA LEU A 191 19.78 0.62 -5.31
C LEU A 191 21.28 0.96 -5.22
N PRO A 192 21.68 2.19 -5.54
CA PRO A 192 23.07 2.63 -5.38
C PRO A 192 23.52 2.56 -3.93
N ILE A 193 24.76 2.11 -3.72
CA ILE A 193 25.39 2.15 -2.40
C ILE A 193 25.62 3.62 -2.00
N ILE A 194 25.18 3.96 -0.78
CA ILE A 194 25.42 5.25 -0.13
C ILE A 194 26.80 5.20 0.54
N ALA A 195 27.01 4.26 1.46
CA ALA A 195 28.26 4.08 2.21
C ALA A 195 28.45 2.62 2.66
N PRO A 196 29.67 2.21 3.05
CA PRO A 196 29.92 0.88 3.63
C PRO A 196 29.09 0.60 4.90
N THR A 197 28.69 -0.65 5.12
CA THR A 197 27.84 -1.05 6.27
C THR A 197 28.52 -0.95 7.63
N ASP A 198 29.85 -0.96 7.68
CA ASP A 198 30.64 -0.81 8.90
C ASP A 198 30.85 0.66 9.30
N ARG A 199 30.32 1.61 8.50
CA ARG A 199 30.33 3.04 8.83
C ARG A 199 29.58 3.29 10.14
N LYS A 200 30.30 3.80 11.13
CA LYS A 200 29.70 4.19 12.41
C LYS A 200 28.95 5.51 12.26
N LEU A 201 27.65 5.49 12.56
CA LEU A 201 26.78 6.66 12.60
C LEU A 201 26.32 6.89 14.05
N PRO A 202 26.95 7.82 14.80
CA PRO A 202 26.62 8.04 16.20
C PRO A 202 25.21 8.63 16.38
N LYS A 203 24.55 8.33 17.50
CA LYS A 203 23.25 8.90 17.88
C LYS A 203 23.29 10.44 17.89
N LEU A 204 22.27 11.08 17.33
CA LEU A 204 22.08 12.53 17.42
C LEU A 204 21.13 12.85 18.59
N ALA A 205 21.67 13.40 19.67
CA ALA A 205 20.90 13.67 20.90
C ALA A 205 20.13 15.00 20.89
N LYS A 206 20.68 16.04 20.25
CA LYS A 206 20.02 17.36 20.13
C LYS A 206 19.44 17.49 18.72
N VAL A 207 18.17 17.15 18.58
CA VAL A 207 17.54 17.08 17.27
C VAL A 207 16.92 18.42 16.90
N ARG A 208 17.43 18.98 15.81
CA ARG A 208 16.94 20.12 15.05
C ARG A 208 17.20 19.81 13.58
N TYR A 209 16.40 20.35 12.67
CA TYR A 209 16.64 20.13 11.24
C TYR A 209 18.06 20.53 10.81
N ASP A 210 18.55 21.69 11.26
CA ASP A 210 19.89 22.18 10.90
C ASP A 210 21.01 21.27 11.46
N ALA A 211 20.83 20.76 12.69
CA ALA A 211 21.75 19.83 13.34
C ALA A 211 21.76 18.48 12.62
N PHE A 212 20.59 17.97 12.22
CA PHE A 212 20.46 16.76 11.41
C PHE A 212 21.13 16.92 10.04
N TYR A 213 20.90 18.05 9.37
CA TYR A 213 21.51 18.32 8.07
C TYR A 213 23.05 18.42 8.16
N LYS A 214 23.56 19.13 9.16
CA LYS A 214 25.02 19.20 9.45
C LYS A 214 25.58 17.82 9.80
N TYR A 215 24.84 17.02 10.56
CA TYR A 215 25.21 15.66 10.91
C TYR A 215 25.38 14.78 9.67
N LEU A 216 24.40 14.79 8.75
CA LEU A 216 24.48 14.00 7.52
C LEU A 216 25.67 14.42 6.66
N ARG A 217 25.89 15.74 6.48
CA ARG A 217 27.07 16.22 5.72
C ARG A 217 28.41 15.80 6.33
N ALA A 218 28.49 15.71 7.67
CA ALA A 218 29.72 15.33 8.36
C ALA A 218 29.98 13.82 8.34
N ASN A 219 28.94 13.00 8.46
CA ASN A 219 29.07 11.55 8.67
C ASN A 219 28.72 10.71 7.44
N LEU A 220 28.00 11.28 6.47
CA LEU A 220 27.51 10.62 5.25
C LEU A 220 27.48 11.58 4.05
N PRO A 221 28.62 12.17 3.65
CA PRO A 221 28.69 13.16 2.57
C PRO A 221 28.24 12.63 1.20
N GLU A 222 28.17 11.31 1.02
CA GLU A 222 27.66 10.65 -0.19
C GLU A 222 26.15 10.87 -0.37
N LEU A 223 25.42 11.12 0.71
CA LEU A 223 24.02 11.54 0.70
C LEU A 223 23.95 13.07 0.61
N LYS A 224 23.94 13.58 -0.62
CA LYS A 224 24.04 15.03 -0.89
C LYS A 224 22.80 15.82 -0.47
N ASP A 225 21.63 15.20 -0.58
CA ASP A 225 20.34 15.81 -0.29
C ASP A 225 19.42 14.77 0.37
N VAL A 226 18.55 15.24 1.25
CA VAL A 226 17.49 14.44 1.87
C VAL A 226 16.26 14.35 0.96
N GLY A 227 16.20 15.11 -0.13
CA GLY A 227 15.13 15.04 -1.13
C GLY A 227 13.98 16.00 -0.85
N ARG A 228 13.23 16.32 -1.92
CA ARG A 228 12.14 17.32 -1.91
C ARG A 228 10.98 16.95 -0.98
N ASP A 229 10.69 15.66 -0.88
CA ASP A 229 9.51 15.15 -0.16
C ASP A 229 9.84 14.80 1.31
N PHE A 230 11.09 15.03 1.74
CA PHE A 230 11.44 14.97 3.16
C PHE A 230 10.73 16.11 3.92
N PRO A 231 10.35 15.91 5.20
CA PRO A 231 9.72 16.97 5.99
C PRO A 231 10.50 18.30 5.93
N SER A 232 9.77 19.41 5.77
CA SER A 232 10.36 20.75 5.83
C SER A 232 11.03 20.98 7.18
N PRO A 233 11.95 21.96 7.30
CA PRO A 233 12.59 22.27 8.57
C PRO A 233 11.60 22.48 9.73
N GLU A 234 10.52 23.22 9.46
CA GLU A 234 9.46 23.51 10.43
C GLU A 234 8.75 22.22 10.81
N ARG A 235 8.34 21.43 9.81
CA ARG A 235 7.63 20.18 10.05
C ARG A 235 8.50 19.14 10.78
N PHE A 236 9.79 19.10 10.49
CA PHE A 236 10.73 18.19 11.14
C PHE A 236 10.92 18.54 12.62
N ASP A 237 11.06 19.83 12.93
CA ASP A 237 11.17 20.31 14.31
C ASP A 237 9.85 20.07 15.08
N GLU A 238 8.68 20.24 14.45
CA GLU A 238 7.37 19.93 15.03
C GLU A 238 7.21 18.46 15.48
N LEU A 239 7.91 17.52 14.83
CA LEU A 239 7.85 16.10 15.22
C LEU A 239 8.41 15.85 16.63
N GLY A 240 9.27 16.74 17.15
CA GLY A 240 9.69 16.69 18.55
C GLY A 240 10.53 15.46 18.92
N PHE A 241 11.47 15.09 18.05
CA PHE A 241 12.39 13.96 18.29
C PHE A 241 13.23 14.15 19.56
N LYS A 242 13.21 13.15 20.45
CA LYS A 242 14.11 13.10 21.62
C LYS A 242 15.55 12.83 21.21
N SER A 243 15.72 12.02 20.16
CA SER A 243 17.01 11.68 19.56
C SER A 243 16.81 10.98 18.22
N LEU A 244 17.85 10.91 17.39
CA LEU A 244 17.86 10.10 16.17
C LEU A 244 18.97 9.06 16.21
N ASN A 245 18.63 7.87 15.74
CA ASN A 245 19.54 6.78 15.45
C ASN A 245 19.51 6.48 13.95
N PHE A 246 20.55 5.79 13.48
CA PHE A 246 20.85 5.63 12.07
C PHE A 246 21.26 4.19 11.78
N LEU A 247 20.63 3.56 10.80
CA LEU A 247 20.97 2.21 10.34
C LEU A 247 21.28 2.24 8.84
N LEU A 248 22.47 1.76 8.47
CA LEU A 248 22.79 1.48 7.07
C LEU A 248 22.44 0.01 6.78
N VAL A 249 21.44 -0.18 5.92
CA VAL A 249 20.87 -1.50 5.60
C VAL A 249 21.04 -1.83 4.12
N GLY A 250 20.79 -3.10 3.75
CA GLY A 250 20.89 -3.54 2.36
C GLY A 250 22.30 -3.44 1.77
N GLY A 251 23.33 -3.71 2.57
CA GLY A 251 24.71 -3.48 2.14
C GLY A 251 25.05 -1.99 1.98
N GLY A 252 24.38 -1.11 2.73
CA GLY A 252 24.65 0.33 2.72
C GLY A 252 23.93 1.12 1.62
N ARG A 253 22.88 0.54 1.05
CA ARG A 253 22.08 1.13 -0.04
C ARG A 253 20.96 2.04 0.44
N MET A 254 20.58 1.88 1.70
CA MET A 254 19.50 2.66 2.31
C MET A 254 19.87 3.02 3.74
N LEU A 255 19.59 4.26 4.10
CA LEU A 255 19.73 4.80 5.44
C LEU A 255 18.35 4.84 6.09
N VAL A 256 18.20 4.17 7.23
CA VAL A 256 17.02 4.31 8.09
C VAL A 256 17.36 5.29 9.20
N VAL A 257 16.72 6.45 9.18
CA VAL A 257 16.78 7.46 10.25
C VAL A 257 15.56 7.25 11.13
N HIS A 258 15.73 6.96 12.41
CA HIS A 258 14.60 6.71 13.29
C HIS A 258 14.79 7.32 14.67
N GLY A 259 13.69 7.67 15.32
CA GLY A 259 13.74 8.29 16.63
C GLY A 259 12.38 8.34 17.34
N PRO A 260 12.38 8.26 18.68
CA PRO A 260 11.17 8.42 19.46
C PRO A 260 10.76 9.90 19.56
N THR A 261 9.45 10.12 19.55
CA THR A 261 8.80 11.41 19.80
C THR A 261 7.96 11.31 21.07
N ALA A 262 7.13 12.32 21.35
CA ALA A 262 6.15 12.27 22.44
C ALA A 262 5.00 11.28 22.17
N HIS A 263 4.76 10.93 20.89
CA HIS A 263 3.57 10.20 20.45
C HIS A 263 3.88 8.82 19.85
N GLY A 264 5.16 8.51 19.61
CA GLY A 264 5.54 7.20 19.10
C GLY A 264 6.93 7.16 18.51
N LEU A 265 7.14 6.22 17.60
CA LEU A 265 8.37 6.03 16.85
C LEU A 265 8.19 6.48 15.40
N HIS A 266 9.03 7.39 14.92
CA HIS A 266 9.12 7.70 13.49
C HIS A 266 10.36 7.06 12.88
N ALA A 267 10.23 6.64 11.64
CA ALA A 267 11.33 6.18 10.79
C ALA A 267 11.23 6.81 9.39
N PHE A 268 12.38 7.14 8.81
CA PHE A 268 12.52 7.64 7.44
C PHE A 268 13.55 6.78 6.71
N TRP A 269 13.21 6.34 5.50
CA TRP A 269 14.12 5.64 4.62
C TRP A 269 14.63 6.61 3.57
N LEU A 270 15.96 6.70 3.46
CA LEU A 270 16.65 7.51 2.47
C LEU A 270 17.51 6.61 1.58
N THR A 271 17.37 6.78 0.28
CA THR A 271 18.30 6.23 -0.72
C THR A 271 19.38 7.27 -1.02
N LYS A 272 20.31 6.95 -1.93
CA LYS A 272 21.28 7.91 -2.45
C LYS A 272 20.64 9.15 -3.10
N ASN A 273 19.39 9.02 -3.56
CA ASN A 273 18.64 10.10 -4.18
C ASN A 273 17.82 10.94 -3.18
N GLY A 274 17.89 10.61 -1.89
CA GLY A 274 17.13 11.26 -0.83
C GLY A 274 15.98 10.40 -0.31
N PHE A 275 14.97 11.07 0.22
CA PHE A 275 13.82 10.50 0.90
C PHE A 275 12.98 9.61 -0.02
N GLU A 276 12.64 8.43 0.49
CA GLU A 276 11.82 7.45 -0.20
C GLU A 276 10.45 7.29 0.47
N LYS A 277 10.44 7.17 1.80
CA LYS A 277 9.24 6.91 2.60
C LYS A 277 9.48 7.11 4.08
N SER A 278 8.37 7.22 4.82
CA SER A 278 8.37 7.27 6.27
C SER A 278 7.35 6.29 6.85
N ALA A 279 7.54 5.96 8.12
CA ALA A 279 6.59 5.23 8.93
C ALA A 279 6.46 5.92 10.29
N PHE A 280 5.26 5.85 10.86
CA PHE A 280 4.98 6.27 12.22
C PHE A 280 4.22 5.17 12.94
N TRP A 281 4.74 4.76 14.08
CA TRP A 281 4.07 3.80 14.96
C TRP A 281 3.73 4.49 16.28
N PRO A 282 2.43 4.72 16.56
CA PRO A 282 1.99 5.19 17.86
C PRO A 282 2.43 4.19 18.94
N CYS A 283 3.07 4.69 19.99
CA CYS A 283 3.50 3.85 21.09
C CYS A 283 3.71 4.67 22.37
N ASP A 284 3.69 3.97 23.50
CA ASP A 284 4.04 4.55 24.79
C ASP A 284 5.50 5.02 24.78
N ALA A 285 5.79 6.03 25.60
CA ALA A 285 7.15 6.53 25.74
C ALA A 285 8.08 5.57 26.51
N PHE A 286 7.51 4.61 27.24
CA PHE A 286 8.24 3.65 28.06
C PHE A 286 7.66 2.23 27.90
N PRO A 287 8.49 1.19 27.68
CA PRO A 287 9.91 1.26 27.34
C PRO A 287 10.17 2.10 26.06
N GLU A 288 11.35 2.70 25.95
CA GLU A 288 11.72 3.49 24.77
C GLU A 288 11.66 2.58 23.53
N PRO A 289 10.95 2.98 22.45
CA PRO A 289 10.79 2.14 21.29
C PRO A 289 12.12 1.95 20.55
N ILE A 290 12.33 0.75 20.04
CA ILE A 290 13.57 0.32 19.38
C ILE A 290 13.25 -0.05 17.94
N LEU A 291 14.10 0.40 17.03
CA LEU A 291 14.19 -0.14 15.68
C LEU A 291 15.64 -0.55 15.45
N ARG A 292 15.85 -1.79 15.01
CA ARG A 292 17.18 -2.35 14.76
C ARG A 292 17.19 -3.20 13.49
N ALA A 293 18.38 -3.43 12.96
CA ALA A 293 18.57 -4.42 11.90
C ALA A 293 18.27 -5.82 12.46
N GLY A 294 17.41 -6.56 11.77
CA GLY A 294 17.09 -7.96 12.04
C GLY A 294 17.95 -8.91 11.18
N GLU A 295 17.56 -10.18 11.13
CA GLU A 295 18.21 -11.17 10.27
C GLU A 295 17.84 -10.99 8.79
N GLY A 296 18.83 -11.17 7.91
CA GLY A 296 18.65 -11.07 6.47
C GLY A 296 18.15 -9.69 6.04
N ASP A 297 17.00 -9.68 5.37
CA ASP A 297 16.41 -8.49 4.76
C ASP A 297 15.43 -7.74 5.67
N LYS A 298 15.53 -7.94 6.99
CA LYS A 298 14.52 -7.47 7.95
C LYS A 298 15.00 -6.34 8.86
N LEU A 299 14.06 -5.52 9.29
CA LEU A 299 14.12 -4.62 10.42
C LEU A 299 13.19 -5.15 11.50
N GLU A 300 13.63 -5.09 12.74
CA GLU A 300 12.82 -5.44 13.90
C GLU A 300 12.41 -4.16 14.62
N VAL A 301 11.11 -4.03 14.88
CA VAL A 301 10.53 -2.93 15.65
C VAL A 301 9.97 -3.48 16.96
N VAL A 302 10.41 -2.90 18.06
CA VAL A 302 9.95 -3.22 19.42
C VAL A 302 9.36 -1.95 20.03
N LEU A 303 8.08 -1.99 20.40
CA LEU A 303 7.37 -0.85 20.98
C LEU A 303 6.39 -1.30 22.06
N SER A 304 5.94 -0.38 22.91
CA SER A 304 4.85 -0.63 23.86
C SER A 304 3.58 0.08 23.41
N SER A 305 2.43 -0.59 23.48
CA SER A 305 1.13 0.03 23.24
C SER A 305 0.17 -0.45 24.31
N ASP A 306 -0.42 0.49 25.04
CA ASP A 306 -1.36 0.21 26.14
C ASP A 306 -0.72 -0.67 27.24
N GLY A 307 0.58 -0.54 27.44
CA GLY A 307 1.37 -1.33 28.39
C GLY A 307 1.82 -2.71 27.88
N ASP A 308 1.38 -3.13 26.69
CA ASP A 308 1.81 -4.39 26.07
C ASP A 308 2.99 -4.17 25.12
N ILE A 309 4.05 -4.95 25.30
CA ILE A 309 5.20 -4.95 24.39
C ILE A 309 4.82 -5.70 23.12
N ARG A 310 4.96 -5.03 21.98
CA ARG A 310 4.76 -5.58 20.64
C ARG A 310 6.09 -5.60 19.90
N THR A 311 6.36 -6.74 19.25
CA THR A 311 7.50 -6.91 18.37
C THR A 311 6.99 -7.36 17.01
N PHE A 312 7.47 -6.72 15.95
CA PHE A 312 7.16 -7.12 14.58
C PHE A 312 8.34 -6.83 13.65
N GLU A 313 8.35 -7.57 12.54
CA GLU A 313 9.37 -7.45 11.51
C GLU A 313 8.80 -6.78 10.27
N LEU A 314 9.65 -6.05 9.57
CA LEU A 314 9.36 -5.49 8.26
C LEU A 314 10.60 -5.54 7.38
N LEU A 315 10.42 -5.41 6.08
CA LEU A 315 11.52 -5.46 5.12
C LEU A 315 12.41 -4.21 5.25
N TYR A 316 13.72 -4.33 5.08
CA TYR A 316 14.60 -3.19 5.36
C TYR A 316 14.37 -1.99 4.45
N TRP A 317 13.76 -2.20 3.28
CA TRP A 317 13.35 -1.12 2.38
C TRP A 317 11.99 -0.51 2.73
N GLY A 318 11.49 -0.80 3.93
CA GLY A 318 10.32 -0.22 4.55
C GLY A 318 9.03 -1.03 4.38
N PRO A 319 7.96 -0.59 5.07
CA PRO A 319 6.63 -1.16 4.94
C PRO A 319 5.98 -0.87 3.58
#